data_AF-A0A508VUK8-F1
#
_entry.id   AF-A0A508VUK8-F1
#
_cell.length_a   1.000
_cell.length_b   1.000
_cell.length_c   1.000
_cell.angle_alpha   90.00
_cell.angle_beta   90.00
_cell.angle_gamma   90.00
#
_symmetry.space_group_name_H-M   'P 1'
#
loop_
_entity.id
_entity.type
_entity.pdbx_description
1 polymer ?
#
loop_
_entity_poly.entity_id
_entity_poly.type
_entity_poly.pdbx_seq_one_letter_code
_entity_poly.pdbx_strand_id
1 'polypeptide(L)' 'MSVIENREVKKRLNYLQSQLDLVDSAVGTLPILVASVENERTMAQFDEAMSQFKTDLQKLYRDLSVFNDIKF' A
#
# COMPACT_ATOMS: atom_id res chain seq x y z
N MET A 1 11.75 -25.58 -6.39
CA MET A 1 10.92 -25.09 -5.26
C MET A 1 9.74 -26.05 -5.15
N SER A 2 9.41 -26.55 -3.96
CA SER A 2 8.32 -27.53 -3.83
C SER A 2 6.96 -26.86 -4.07
N VAL A 3 5.98 -27.63 -4.55
CA VAL A 3 4.60 -27.14 -4.80
C VAL A 3 3.96 -26.55 -3.52
N ILE A 4 4.39 -27.02 -2.35
CA ILE A 4 3.92 -26.57 -1.04
C ILE A 4 4.49 -25.18 -0.70
N GLU A 5 5.78 -24.96 -0.93
CA GLU A 5 6.43 -23.65 -0.72
C GLU A 5 5.81 -22.57 -1.63
N ASN A 6 5.56 -22.92 -2.88
CA ASN A 6 4.91 -22.05 -3.86
C ASN A 6 3.48 -21.64 -3.44
N ARG A 7 2.70 -22.60 -2.90
CA ARG A 7 1.33 -22.32 -2.40
C ARG A 7 1.33 -21.42 -1.17
N GLU A 8 2.29 -21.61 -0.27
CA GLU A 8 2.45 -20.80 0.95
C GLU A 8 2.90 -19.37 0.61
N VAL A 9 3.83 -19.21 -0.34
CA VAL A 9 4.25 -17.91 -0.88
C VAL A 9 3.06 -17.17 -1.50
N LYS A 10 2.23 -17.86 -2.29
CA LYS A 10 1.03 -17.27 -2.90
C LYS A 10 0.01 -16.79 -1.84
N LYS A 11 -0.18 -17.56 -0.77
CA LYS A 11 -1.04 -17.14 0.36
C LYS A 11 -0.53 -15.87 1.03
N ARG A 12 0.79 -15.78 1.26
CA ARG A 12 1.42 -14.61 1.88
C ARG A 12 1.35 -13.38 0.98
N LEU A 13 1.52 -13.54 -0.34
CA LEU A 13 1.34 -12.48 -1.32
C LEU A 13 -0.09 -11.94 -1.31
N ASN A 14 -1.09 -12.82 -1.34
CA ASN A 14 -2.50 -12.40 -1.28
C ASN A 14 -2.82 -11.69 0.04
N TYR A 15 -2.27 -12.16 1.17
CA TYR A 15 -2.43 -11.49 2.46
C TYR A 15 -1.81 -10.09 2.46
N LEU A 16 -0.59 -9.94 1.90
CA LEU A 16 0.07 -8.64 1.75
C LEU A 16 -0.74 -7.68 0.87
N GLN A 17 -1.28 -8.16 -0.25
CA GLN A 17 -2.17 -7.36 -1.09
C GLN A 17 -3.41 -6.89 -0.34
N SER A 18 -4.08 -7.78 0.40
CA SER A 18 -5.25 -7.41 1.20
C SER A 18 -4.94 -6.39 2.31
N GLN A 19 -3.77 -6.48 2.94
CA GLN A 19 -3.34 -5.48 3.93
C GLN A 19 -3.05 -4.12 3.27
N LEU A 20 -2.47 -4.11 2.07
CA LEU A 20 -2.21 -2.87 1.34
C LEU A 20 -3.49 -2.17 0.93
N ASP A 21 -4.49 -2.91 0.46
CA ASP A 21 -5.80 -2.35 0.12
C ASP A 21 -6.46 -1.68 1.34
N LEU A 22 -6.31 -2.27 2.54
CA LEU A 22 -6.80 -1.68 3.79
C LEU A 22 -6.05 -0.40 4.15
N VAL A 23 -4.72 -0.38 4.01
CA VAL A 23 -3.93 0.83 4.29
C VAL A 23 -4.26 1.92 3.28
N ASP A 24 -4.39 1.60 1.99
CA ASP A 24 -4.76 2.57 0.95
C ASP A 24 -6.14 3.18 1.22
N SER A 25 -7.12 2.35 1.61
CA SER A 25 -8.43 2.84 2.02
C SER A 25 -8.36 3.75 3.25
N ALA A 26 -7.57 3.41 4.27
CA ALA A 26 -7.42 4.23 5.47
C ALA A 26 -6.75 5.57 5.13
N VAL A 27 -5.68 5.51 4.34
CA VAL A 27 -4.92 6.66 3.85
C VAL A 27 -5.78 7.59 3.01
N GLY A 28 -6.68 7.06 2.17
CA GLY A 28 -7.66 7.87 1.43
C GLY A 28 -8.62 8.67 2.31
N THR A 29 -8.87 8.25 3.56
CA THR A 29 -9.76 8.96 4.49
C THR A 29 -9.07 10.01 5.36
N LEU A 30 -7.76 9.90 5.53
CA LEU A 30 -6.98 10.81 6.39
C LEU A 30 -6.99 12.29 5.90
N PRO A 31 -6.94 12.62 4.59
CA PRO A 31 -7.04 14.01 4.12
C PRO A 31 -8.33 14.71 4.56
N ILE A 32 -9.44 13.96 4.67
CA ILE A 32 -10.74 14.48 5.12
C ILE A 32 -10.65 14.90 6.60
N LEU A 33 -9.93 14.13 7.41
CA LEU A 33 -9.70 14.45 8.82
C LEU A 33 -8.74 15.63 8.98
N VAL A 34 -7.71 15.73 8.14
CA VAL A 34 -6.71 16.80 8.24
C VAL A 34 -7.22 18.14 7.68
N ALA A 35 -8.12 18.13 6.70
CA ALA A 35 -8.79 19.34 6.22
C ALA A 35 -9.65 20.03 7.30
N SER A 36 -10.05 19.30 8.35
CA SER A 36 -10.74 19.90 9.51
C SER A 36 -9.80 20.67 10.44
N VAL A 37 -8.49 20.56 10.24
CA VAL A 37 -7.47 21.27 11.01
C VAL A 37 -7.16 22.58 10.30
N GLU A 38 -7.53 23.72 10.90
CA GLU A 38 -7.22 25.07 10.42
C GLU A 38 -5.72 25.43 10.59
N ASN A 39 -4.83 24.55 10.15
CA ASN A 39 -3.39 24.74 10.19
C ASN A 39 -2.80 24.39 8.83
N GLU A 40 -2.51 25.43 8.04
CA GLU A 40 -1.96 25.32 6.69
C GLU A 40 -0.64 24.54 6.64
N ARG A 41 0.20 24.67 7.68
CA ARG A 41 1.47 23.92 7.78
C ARG A 41 1.23 22.43 7.98
N THR A 42 0.25 22.08 8.81
CA THR A 42 -0.17 20.68 9.02
C THR A 42 -0.76 20.08 7.76
N MET A 43 -1.58 20.84 7.02
CA MET A 43 -2.12 20.39 5.73
C MET A 43 -1.01 20.14 4.70
N ALA A 44 -0.06 21.06 4.55
CA ALA A 44 1.04 20.91 3.60
C ALA A 44 1.96 19.72 3.91
N GLN A 45 2.33 19.52 5.19
CA GLN A 45 3.13 18.37 5.62
C GLN A 45 2.37 17.05 5.43
N PHE A 46 1.05 17.09 5.62
CA PHE A 46 0.21 15.93 5.42
C PHE A 46 0.07 15.56 3.94
N ASP A 47 -0.12 16.55 3.06
CA ASP A 47 -0.14 16.34 1.61
C ASP A 47 1.19 15.77 1.09
N GLU A 48 2.32 16.25 1.61
CA GLU A 48 3.64 15.72 1.28
C GLU A 48 3.79 14.26 1.73
N ALA A 49 3.42 13.94 2.98
CA ALA A 49 3.45 12.57 3.49
C ALA A 49 2.51 11.63 2.71
N MET A 50 1.33 12.13 2.32
CA MET A 50 0.34 11.41 1.52
C MET A 50 0.86 11.11 0.11
N SER A 51 1.52 12.08 -0.51
CA SER A 51 2.13 11.93 -1.84
C SER A 51 3.27 10.89 -1.82
N GLN A 52 4.13 10.95 -0.81
CA GLN A 52 5.20 9.98 -0.62
C GLN A 52 4.64 8.58 -0.39
N PHE A 53 3.63 8.46 0.49
CA PHE A 53 2.98 7.18 0.78
C PHE A 53 2.36 6.55 -0.48
N LYS A 54 1.62 7.32 -1.30
CA LYS A 54 1.06 6.83 -2.57
C LYS A 54 2.15 6.33 -3.52
N THR A 55 3.27 7.02 -3.59
CA THR A 55 4.41 6.63 -4.42
C THR A 55 4.99 5.29 -3.97
N ASP A 56 5.16 5.11 -2.67
CA ASP A 56 5.71 3.87 -2.11
C ASP A 56 4.72 2.71 -2.23
N LEU A 57 3.42 2.96 -2.08
CA LEU A 57 2.36 1.98 -2.32
C LEU A 57 2.34 1.50 -3.78
N GLN A 58 2.48 2.42 -4.75
CA GLN A 58 2.58 2.07 -6.17
C GLN A 58 3.81 1.21 -6.49
N LYS A 59 4.98 1.52 -5.89
CA LYS A 59 6.17 0.68 -6.03
C LYS A 59 5.91 -0.72 -5.48
N LEU A 60 5.27 -0.80 -4.32
CA LEU A 60 5.01 -2.07 -3.66
C LEU A 60 4.01 -2.95 -4.44
N TYR A 61 2.97 -2.37 -5.04
CA TYR A 61 2.10 -3.10 -5.99
C TYR A 61 2.86 -3.59 -7.22
N ARG A 62 3.77 -2.77 -7.76
CA ARG A 62 4.60 -3.16 -8.90
C ARG A 62 5.52 -4.32 -8.54
N ASP A 63 6.17 -4.27 -7.40
CA ASP A 63 7.04 -5.35 -6.92
C ASP A 63 6.25 -6.63 -6.68
N LEU A 64 5.06 -6.55 -6.05
CA LEU A 64 4.16 -7.68 -5.88
C LEU A 64 3.65 -8.25 -7.21
N SER A 65 3.45 -7.42 -8.24
CA SER A 65 3.04 -7.89 -9.57
C SER A 65 4.12 -8.74 -10.25
N VAL A 66 5.41 -8.39 -10.06
CA VAL A 66 6.54 -9.19 -10.57
C VAL A 66 6.52 -10.59 -9.95
N PHE A 67 6.18 -10.72 -8.67
CA PHE A 67 6.05 -12.03 -8.03
C PHE A 67 4.86 -12.86 -8.55
N ASN A 68 3.78 -12.23 -9.01
CA ASN A 68 2.64 -12.93 -9.61
C ASN A 68 2.93 -13.45 -11.03
N ASP A 69 3.85 -12.81 -11.77
CA ASP A 69 4.27 -13.25 -13.12
C ASP A 69 5.33 -14.36 -13.11
N ILE A 70 5.93 -14.66 -11.96
CA ILE A 70 6.88 -15.77 -11.82
C ILE A 70 6.10 -17.09 -11.82
N LYS A 71 6.16 -17.83 -12.94
CA LYS A 71 5.68 -19.22 -13.03
C LYS A 71 6.61 -20.12 -12.21
N PHE A 72 6.09 -20.65 -11.11
CA PHE A 72 6.73 -21.67 -10.29
C PHE A 72 6.33 -23.09 -10.71
#